data_AF-A0A962ETQ1-F1
#
_entry.id   AF-A0A962ETQ1-F1
#
_cell.length_a   1.000
_cell.length_b   1.000
_cell.length_c   1.000
_cell.angle_alpha   90.00
_cell.angle_beta   90.00
_cell.angle_gamma   90.00
#
_symmetry.space_group_name_H-M   'P 1'
#
loop_
_entity.id
_entity.type
_entity.pdbx_description
1 polymer ?
#
loop_
_entity_poly.entity_id
_entity_poly.type
_entity_poly.pdbx_seq_one_letter_code
_entity_poly.pdbx_strand_id
1 'polypeptide(L)' 'YWFTASTSFANPAVTIARAFTDTFSGIRPMDAPMFILMQLLGGAAALLVFRWMISSEPKK' A
#
# COMPACT_ATOMS: atom_id res chain seq x y z
N TYR A 1 -9.86 13.87 16.32
CA TYR A 1 -9.05 13.38 15.20
C TYR A 1 -9.66 13.99 13.94
N TRP A 2 -9.08 15.08 13.40
CA TRP A 2 -9.65 15.84 12.26
C TRP A 2 -9.04 15.42 10.90
N PHE A 3 -7.96 14.65 10.92
CA PHE A 3 -7.34 14.02 9.74
C PHE A 3 -7.08 12.55 10.04
N THR A 4 -7.52 11.66 9.17
CA THR A 4 -7.17 10.24 9.19
C THR A 4 -5.66 10.13 8.93
N ALA A 5 -4.90 9.67 9.91
CA ALA A 5 -3.49 9.37 9.72
C ALA A 5 -3.38 8.13 8.83
N SER A 6 -3.42 8.31 7.51
CA SER A 6 -3.04 7.29 6.54
C SER A 6 -1.53 7.17 6.60
N THR A 7 -1.00 6.52 7.63
CA THR A 7 0.41 6.12 7.66
C THR A 7 0.69 5.39 6.34
N SER A 8 1.39 6.02 5.39
CA SER A 8 1.52 5.61 3.97
C SER A 8 2.27 4.28 3.78
N PHE A 9 1.79 3.21 4.40
CA PHE A 9 2.37 1.89 4.32
C PHE A 9 1.94 1.26 3.01
N ALA A 10 2.88 1.19 2.06
CA ALA A 10 2.76 0.38 0.85
C ALA A 10 3.41 -1.01 1.05
N ASN A 11 3.20 -1.62 2.24
CA ASN A 11 3.83 -2.87 2.64
C ASN A 11 2.88 -3.74 3.49
N PRO A 12 2.42 -4.90 2.98
CA PRO A 12 1.52 -5.80 3.69
C PRO A 12 2.08 -6.31 5.03
N ALA A 13 3.40 -6.56 5.12
CA ALA A 13 4.02 -7.02 6.35
C ALA A 13 3.95 -5.96 7.48
N VAL A 14 4.13 -4.68 7.11
CA VAL A 14 3.98 -3.56 8.06
C VAL A 14 2.52 -3.42 8.49
N THR A 15 1.58 -3.63 7.58
CA THR A 15 0.13 -3.60 7.88
C THR A 15 -0.24 -4.66 8.92
N ILE A 16 0.29 -5.88 8.78
CA ILE A 16 0.10 -6.95 9.76
C ILE A 16 0.72 -6.56 11.10
N ALA A 17 1.97 -6.10 11.12
CA ALA A 17 2.63 -5.69 12.36
C ALA A 17 1.84 -4.59 13.10
N ARG A 18 1.29 -3.62 12.36
CA ARG A 18 0.46 -2.55 12.90
C ARG A 18 -0.89 -3.01 13.43
N ALA A 19 -1.43 -4.10 12.87
CA ALA A 19 -2.68 -4.70 13.35
C ALA A 19 -2.55 -5.32 14.74
N PHE A 20 -1.33 -5.63 15.17
CA PHE A 20 -1.03 -6.18 16.50
C PHE A 20 -0.58 -5.12 17.53
N THR A 21 -0.69 -3.83 17.21
CA THR A 21 -0.24 -2.75 18.13
C THR A 21 -1.36 -1.76 18.43
N ASP A 22 -1.62 -1.49 19.71
CA ASP A 22 -2.49 -0.40 20.17
C ASP A 22 -1.69 0.92 20.31
N THR A 23 -1.26 1.46 19.18
CA THR A 23 -0.54 2.74 19.13
C THR A 23 -1.31 3.76 18.29
N PHE A 24 -0.90 5.03 18.30
CA PHE A 24 -1.45 6.11 17.47
C PHE A 24 -1.57 5.76 15.97
N SER A 25 -0.79 4.78 15.54
CA SER A 25 -0.61 4.33 14.16
C SER A 25 -0.93 2.85 13.98
N GLY A 26 -1.65 2.26 14.95
CA GLY A 26 -2.20 0.91 14.85
C GLY A 26 -3.32 0.84 13.82
N ILE A 27 -3.51 -0.35 13.25
CA ILE A 27 -4.59 -0.64 12.29
C ILE A 27 -5.55 -1.59 12.99
N ARG A 28 -6.87 -1.38 12.85
CA ARG A 28 -7.81 -2.37 13.42
C ARG A 28 -7.64 -3.69 12.66
N PRO A 29 -7.58 -4.85 13.32
CA PRO A 29 -7.37 -6.12 12.64
C PRO A 29 -8.38 -6.40 11.51
N MET A 30 -9.63 -5.93 11.69
CA MET A 30 -10.69 -6.03 10.68
C MET A 30 -10.44 -5.19 9.41
N ASP A 31 -9.68 -4.10 9.52
CA ASP A 31 -9.38 -3.21 8.39
C ASP A 31 -8.11 -3.69 7.63
N ALA A 32 -7.25 -4.48 8.27
CA ALA A 32 -5.98 -4.94 7.70
C ALA A 32 -6.12 -5.66 6.33
N PRO A 33 -7.11 -6.55 6.09
CA PRO A 33 -7.30 -7.17 4.78
C PRO A 33 -7.54 -6.15 3.67
N MET A 34 -8.31 -5.10 3.94
CA MET A 34 -8.64 -4.08 2.94
C MET A 34 -7.43 -3.17 2.66
N PHE A 35 -6.64 -2.85 3.68
CA PHE A 35 -5.37 -2.15 3.50
C PHE A 35 -4.41 -2.94 2.61
N ILE A 36 -4.25 -4.24 2.86
CA ILE A 36 -3.38 -5.12 2.05
C ILE A 36 -3.88 -5.18 0.61
N LEU A 37 -5.19 -5.33 0.40
CA LEU A 37 -5.77 -5.36 -0.95
C LEU A 37 -5.46 -4.07 -1.72
N MET A 38 -5.62 -2.90 -1.10
CA MET A 38 -5.34 -1.62 -1.74
C MET A 38 -3.85 -1.41 -2.01
N GLN A 39 -2.96 -1.94 -1.17
CA GLN A 39 -1.52 -1.90 -1.42
C GLN A 39 -1.12 -2.77 -2.62
N LEU A 40 -1.72 -3.95 -2.76
CA LEU A 40 -1.49 -4.82 -3.92
C LEU A 40 -2.02 -4.18 -5.22
N LEU A 41 -3.20 -3.56 -5.17
CA LEU A 41 -3.76 -2.83 -6.32
C LEU A 41 -2.88 -1.64 -6.72
N GLY A 42 -2.41 -0.86 -5.74
CA GLY A 42 -1.47 0.24 -5.98
C GLY A 42 -0.15 -0.23 -6.59
N GLY A 43 0.41 -1.33 -6.06
CA GLY A 43 1.63 -1.95 -6.61
C GLY A 43 1.45 -2.46 -8.03
N ALA A 44 0.31 -3.10 -8.33
CA ALA A 44 -0.03 -3.55 -9.68
C ALA A 44 -0.18 -2.37 -10.66
N ALA A 45 -0.88 -1.30 -10.25
CA ALA A 45 -1.02 -0.09 -11.06
C ALA A 45 0.35 0.55 -11.36
N ALA A 46 1.21 0.66 -10.35
CA ALA A 46 2.57 1.19 -10.52
C ALA A 46 3.39 0.35 -11.52
N LEU A 47 3.32 -0.99 -11.42
CA LEU A 47 3.99 -1.89 -12.36
C LEU A 47 3.48 -1.70 -13.80
N LEU A 48 2.17 -1.58 -14.00
CA LEU A 48 1.58 -1.37 -15.32
C LEU A 48 2.02 -0.04 -15.94
N VAL A 49 1.99 1.04 -15.16
CA VAL A 49 2.45 2.37 -15.60
C VAL A 49 3.94 2.34 -15.94
N PHE A 50 4.76 1.71 -15.11
CA PHE A 50 6.20 1.60 -15.34
C PHE A 50 6.52 0.79 -16.60
N ARG A 51 5.80 -0.32 -16.83
CA ARG A 51 5.92 -1.10 -18.06
C ARG A 51 5.53 -0.32 -19.30
N TRP A 52 4.45 0.47 -19.24
CA TRP A 52 4.04 1.34 -20.35
C TRP A 52 5.11 2.38 -20.67
N MET A 53 5.70 3.00 -19.64
CA MET A 53 6.77 3.99 -19.80
C MET A 53 8.01 3.39 -20.47
N ILE A 54 8.51 2.25 -19.98
CA ILE A 54 9.69 1.60 -20.57
C ILE A 54 9.40 1.05 -21.97
N SER A 55 8.21 0.52 -22.22
CA SER A 55 7.84 0.04 -23.57
C SER A 55 7.76 1.18 -24.60
N SER A 56 7.71 2.43 -24.15
CA SER A 56 7.73 3.62 -25.02
C SER A 56 9.15 4.07 -25.36
N GLU A 57 10.18 3.52 -24.71
CA GLU A 57 11.56 3.77 -25.10
C GLU A 57 11.93 2.99 -26.37
N PRO A 58 12.58 3.63 -27.36
CA PRO A 58 13.04 2.92 -28.55
C PRO A 58 14.06 1.85 -28.14
N LYS A 59 13.77 0.59 -28.48
CA LYS A 59 14.72 -0.51 -28.30
C LYS A 59 15.98 -0.20 -29.13
N LYS A 60 17.13 -0.10 -28.47
CA LYS A 60 18.45 -0.04 -29.13
C LYS A 60 18.75 -1.36 -29.84
#